data_AF-A0A3M0Z6S8-F1
#
_entry.id   AF-A0A3M0Z6S8-F1
#
_cell.length_a   1.000
_cell.length_b   1.000
_cell.length_c   1.000
_cell.angle_alpha   90.00
_cell.angle_beta   90.00
_cell.angle_gamma   90.00
#
_symmetry.space_group_name_H-M   'P 1'
#
loop_
_entity.id
_entity.type
_entity.pdbx_description
1 polymer ?
#
loop_
_entity_poly.entity_id
_entity_poly.type
_entity_poly.pdbx_seq_one_letter_code
_entity_poly.pdbx_strand_id
1 'polypeptide(L)'
;MKISLSPFSSLLQAGLIILWMGIISSIWGASELKFGSSGKVTSLVLAGKSCKLSGDSGFFLITNGKEKRLRVSQKENLLDVSDGGNHQFLFRVDTYDRHLSVHLIKAEGVDDLVTELEFRLSTSAKLGVVPMDRMVRVSFRKKQLQCTWSYLGPWVWKKYHDGRLGNFALYDDGAPDNEVDRTLAELWAQEKSLPRPAVTPWTPERILQWVDEFERKFTPAKNTTFT
;
A
#
# COMPACT_ATOMS: atom_id res chain seq x y z
N MET A 1 -35.25 7.12 38.18
CA MET A 1 -34.63 8.26 38.87
C MET A 1 -33.66 8.92 37.90
N LYS A 2 -33.98 10.12 37.40
CA LYS A 2 -33.20 10.95 36.45
C LYS A 2 -32.55 12.08 37.25
N ILE A 3 -31.26 12.33 37.09
CA ILE A 3 -30.55 13.63 37.31
C ILE A 3 -29.30 13.55 36.40
N SER A 4 -29.23 14.21 35.26
CA SER A 4 -28.98 15.64 34.97
C SER A 4 -27.49 15.99 34.85
N LEU A 5 -27.25 16.96 33.96
CA LEU A 5 -26.05 17.36 33.24
C LEU A 5 -25.01 18.16 34.06
N SER A 6 -23.84 18.29 33.44
CA SER A 6 -22.58 18.99 33.77
C SER A 6 -22.68 20.42 34.34
N PRO A 7 -21.55 21.04 34.78
CA PRO A 7 -20.81 21.91 33.85
C PRO A 7 -19.28 21.97 34.02
N PHE A 8 -18.69 22.72 33.09
CA PHE A 8 -17.31 23.09 32.77
C PHE A 8 -16.39 23.64 33.88
N SER A 9 -15.08 23.65 33.53
CA SER A 9 -14.01 24.60 33.92
C SER A 9 -13.37 24.42 35.30
N SER A 10 -12.08 24.66 35.56
CA SER A 10 -10.87 24.90 34.75
C SER A 10 -9.70 25.03 35.75
N LEU A 11 -8.47 24.84 35.26
CA LEU A 11 -7.21 25.43 35.76
C LEU A 11 -6.47 24.82 36.98
N LEU A 12 -5.36 24.14 36.62
CA LEU A 12 -3.98 24.46 37.02
C LEU A 12 -3.56 24.35 38.50
N GLN A 13 -2.80 23.29 38.82
CA GLN A 13 -1.48 23.35 39.48
C GLN A 13 -0.88 21.93 39.46
N ALA A 14 -0.01 21.61 38.50
CA ALA A 14 1.44 21.81 38.55
C ALA A 14 2.14 20.85 39.53
N GLY A 15 2.95 19.93 38.97
CA GLY A 15 4.08 19.35 39.69
C GLY A 15 4.18 17.82 39.67
N LEU A 16 4.58 17.22 38.55
CA LEU A 16 5.75 16.31 38.49
C LEU A 16 6.00 15.91 37.03
N ILE A 17 6.94 16.61 36.40
CA ILE A 17 7.55 16.18 35.13
C ILE A 17 8.70 15.27 35.52
N ILE A 18 8.54 13.95 35.32
CA ILE A 18 9.66 13.02 35.29
C ILE A 18 9.77 12.48 33.87
N LEU A 19 10.90 12.83 33.25
CA LEU A 19 11.38 12.39 31.95
C LEU A 19 11.22 10.87 31.78
N TRP A 20 10.43 10.49 30.78
CA TRP A 20 10.75 9.36 29.91
C TRP A 20 10.85 9.90 28.49
N MET A 21 11.95 10.62 28.20
CA MET A 21 12.42 10.78 26.82
C MET A 21 13.08 9.46 26.40
N GLY A 22 12.25 8.43 26.24
CA GLY A 22 12.55 7.38 25.29
C GLY A 22 12.50 8.02 23.92
N ILE A 23 13.63 7.98 23.21
CA ILE A 23 13.76 8.43 21.83
C ILE A 23 12.76 7.60 21.00
N ILE A 24 11.55 8.13 20.83
CA ILE A 24 10.71 7.76 19.69
C ILE A 24 11.33 8.52 18.54
N SER A 25 12.44 7.99 18.02
CA SER A 25 12.90 8.35 16.68
C SER A 25 11.71 8.08 15.78
N SER A 26 11.14 9.15 15.26
CA SER A 26 10.23 9.20 14.12
C SER A 26 10.26 7.93 13.28
N ILE A 27 9.33 7.00 13.52
CA ILE A 27 9.08 5.83 12.66
C ILE A 27 8.29 6.31 11.42
N TRP A 28 8.81 7.35 10.77
CA TRP A 28 8.33 7.77 9.47
C TRP A 28 9.28 7.10 8.49
N GLY A 29 8.83 6.00 7.88
CA GLY A 29 9.58 5.37 6.79
C GLY A 29 9.96 6.43 5.75
N ALA A 30 11.13 6.30 5.15
CA ALA A 30 11.63 7.26 4.15
C ALA A 30 10.79 7.29 2.85
N SER A 31 9.80 6.40 2.71
CA SER A 31 8.83 6.41 1.62
C SER A 31 7.52 7.08 2.03
N GLU A 32 6.92 7.86 1.14
CA GLU A 32 5.67 8.58 1.41
C GLU A 32 4.78 8.66 0.16
N LEU A 33 3.46 8.70 0.37
CA LEU A 33 2.48 9.01 -0.66
C LEU A 33 1.50 10.05 -0.10
N LYS A 34 1.37 11.18 -0.79
CA LYS A 34 0.49 12.28 -0.38
C LYS A 34 -0.49 12.66 -1.46
N PHE A 35 -1.66 13.11 -1.03
CA PHE A 35 -2.75 13.56 -1.90
C PHE A 35 -3.13 15.01 -1.61
N GLY A 36 -3.55 15.73 -2.64
CA GLY A 36 -4.26 16.99 -2.51
C GLY A 36 -5.76 16.76 -2.30
N SER A 37 -6.46 17.81 -1.87
CA SER A 37 -7.92 17.78 -1.62
C SER A 37 -8.77 17.39 -2.83
N SER A 38 -8.24 17.53 -4.05
CA SER A 38 -8.88 17.08 -5.30
C SER A 38 -8.75 15.58 -5.57
N GLY A 39 -8.10 14.84 -4.66
CA GLY A 39 -7.77 13.42 -4.82
C GLY A 39 -6.58 13.15 -5.76
N LYS A 40 -5.91 14.21 -6.23
CA LYS A 40 -4.70 14.08 -7.03
C LYS A 40 -3.49 13.75 -6.14
N VAL A 41 -2.62 12.83 -6.57
CA VAL A 41 -1.32 12.61 -5.91
C VAL A 41 -0.46 13.87 -6.05
N THR A 42 0.09 14.35 -4.93
CA THR A 42 0.90 15.58 -4.85
C THR A 42 2.36 15.30 -4.51
N SER A 43 2.64 14.22 -3.78
CA SER A 43 4.00 13.77 -3.47
C SER A 43 4.07 12.25 -3.54
N LEU A 44 5.19 11.76 -4.06
CA LEU A 44 5.63 10.38 -3.93
C LEU A 44 7.13 10.42 -3.61
N VAL A 45 7.52 9.81 -2.50
CA VAL A 45 8.91 9.57 -2.14
C VAL A 45 9.08 8.08 -1.96
N LEU A 46 10.13 7.50 -2.54
CA LEU A 46 10.49 6.09 -2.36
C LEU A 46 11.97 6.02 -2.00
N ALA A 47 12.31 5.30 -0.93
CA ALA A 47 13.69 5.23 -0.45
C ALA A 47 14.33 6.62 -0.21
N GLY A 48 13.55 7.59 0.29
CA GLY A 48 14.00 8.96 0.51
C GLY A 48 14.18 9.79 -0.77
N LYS A 49 13.87 9.25 -1.97
CA LYS A 49 13.98 9.95 -3.25
C LYS A 49 12.62 10.41 -3.73
N SER A 50 12.46 11.71 -3.98
CA SER A 50 11.24 12.26 -4.55
C SER A 50 11.05 11.82 -6.00
N CYS A 51 9.93 11.19 -6.30
CA CYS A 51 9.56 10.78 -7.65
C CYS A 51 8.83 11.92 -8.35
N LYS A 52 9.35 12.37 -9.50
CA LYS A 52 8.69 13.41 -10.29
C LYS A 52 7.37 12.87 -10.88
N LEU A 53 6.25 13.38 -10.41
CA LEU A 53 4.92 13.08 -10.93
C LEU A 53 4.74 13.70 -12.32
N SER A 54 4.13 12.96 -13.25
CA SER A 54 3.97 13.38 -14.65
C SER A 54 2.58 13.00 -15.14
N GLY A 55 1.63 13.94 -15.11
CA GLY A 55 0.28 13.71 -15.60
C GLY A 55 -0.74 13.58 -14.48
N ASP A 56 -1.76 12.75 -14.72
CA ASP A 56 -2.88 12.59 -13.80
C ASP A 56 -2.73 11.33 -12.94
N SER A 57 -2.87 11.47 -11.64
CA SER A 57 -2.60 10.41 -10.66
C SER A 57 -3.54 10.57 -9.48
N GLY A 58 -4.08 9.48 -8.98
CA GLY A 58 -5.11 9.47 -7.95
C GLY A 58 -5.98 8.23 -8.03
N PHE A 59 -7.10 8.26 -7.30
CA PHE A 59 -8.10 7.21 -7.33
C PHE A 59 -9.24 7.54 -8.30
N PHE A 60 -9.70 6.54 -9.04
CA PHE A 60 -10.75 6.64 -10.03
C PHE A 60 -11.75 5.51 -9.86
N LEU A 61 -13.03 5.82 -9.99
CA LEU A 61 -14.12 4.85 -10.01
C LEU A 61 -14.69 4.78 -11.42
N ILE A 62 -14.87 3.57 -11.92
CA ILE A 62 -15.53 3.29 -13.19
C ILE A 62 -16.90 2.67 -12.91
N THR A 63 -17.95 3.41 -13.24
CA THR A 63 -19.35 3.00 -13.07
C THR A 63 -20.05 3.03 -14.41
N ASN A 64 -20.58 1.90 -14.89
CA ASN A 64 -21.18 1.77 -16.23
C ASN A 64 -20.29 2.35 -17.36
N GLY A 65 -18.98 2.08 -17.30
CA GLY A 65 -17.99 2.60 -18.26
C GLY A 65 -17.68 4.09 -18.17
N LYS A 66 -18.31 4.83 -17.24
CA LYS A 66 -17.99 6.23 -16.97
C LYS A 66 -16.96 6.33 -15.85
N GLU A 67 -15.91 7.08 -16.11
CA GLU A 67 -14.84 7.33 -15.14
C GLU A 67 -15.11 8.61 -14.33
N LYS A 68 -14.84 8.54 -13.03
CA LYS A 68 -14.86 9.67 -12.11
C LYS A 68 -13.67 9.61 -11.17
N ARG A 69 -12.92 10.72 -11.05
CA ARG A 69 -11.88 10.84 -10.00
C ARG A 69 -12.54 10.94 -8.63
N LEU A 70 -12.00 10.18 -7.68
CA LEU A 70 -12.42 10.19 -6.29
C LEU A 70 -11.68 11.27 -5.51
N ARG A 71 -12.38 11.85 -4.54
CA ARG A 71 -11.77 12.76 -3.56
C ARG A 71 -11.00 11.91 -2.55
N VAL A 72 -9.92 12.49 -2.01
CA VAL A 72 -9.10 11.84 -0.97
C VAL A 72 -8.99 12.78 0.21
N SER A 73 -9.32 12.27 1.39
CA SER A 73 -9.01 12.89 2.68
C SER A 73 -8.01 12.00 3.41
N GLN A 74 -6.85 12.54 3.74
CA GLN A 74 -5.78 11.80 4.40
C GLN A 74 -5.66 12.22 5.86
N LYS A 75 -5.72 11.23 6.76
CA LYS A 75 -5.44 11.41 8.18
C LYS A 75 -4.45 10.33 8.60
N GLU A 76 -3.23 10.75 8.94
CA GLU A 76 -2.12 9.83 9.24
C GLU A 76 -1.89 8.84 8.09
N ASN A 77 -1.93 7.54 8.37
CA ASN A 77 -1.80 6.47 7.38
C ASN A 77 -3.14 6.05 6.75
N LEU A 78 -4.26 6.70 7.08
CA LEU A 78 -5.57 6.37 6.53
C LEU A 78 -5.97 7.34 5.42
N LEU A 79 -6.50 6.78 4.33
CA LEU A 79 -7.08 7.53 3.21
C LEU A 79 -8.57 7.20 3.11
N ASP A 80 -9.41 8.21 3.34
CA ASP A 80 -10.82 8.16 2.98
C ASP A 80 -10.95 8.60 1.53
N VAL A 81 -11.42 7.68 0.69
CA VAL A 81 -11.53 7.85 -0.77
C VAL A 81 -12.99 7.72 -1.16
N SER A 82 -13.59 8.79 -1.66
CA SER A 82 -15.03 8.81 -1.94
C SER A 82 -15.38 9.58 -3.21
N ASP A 83 -16.55 9.27 -3.77
CA ASP A 83 -17.09 10.00 -4.91
C ASP A 83 -17.95 11.20 -4.49
N GLY A 84 -18.05 11.45 -3.17
CA GLY A 84 -18.93 12.46 -2.56
C GLY A 84 -20.40 12.05 -2.48
N GLY A 85 -20.74 10.81 -2.85
CA GLY A 85 -22.07 10.23 -2.75
C GLY A 85 -22.02 8.91 -1.98
N ASN A 86 -22.52 7.84 -2.61
CA ASN A 86 -22.72 6.55 -1.94
C ASN A 86 -21.47 5.68 -1.91
N HIS A 87 -20.46 5.96 -2.74
CA HIS A 87 -19.27 5.10 -2.84
C HIS A 87 -18.16 5.61 -1.93
N GLN A 88 -17.73 4.76 -1.00
CA GLN A 88 -16.69 5.09 -0.02
C GLN A 88 -15.70 3.93 0.14
N PHE A 89 -14.42 4.26 0.16
CA PHE A 89 -13.33 3.30 0.30
C PHE A 89 -12.36 3.81 1.36
N LEU A 90 -11.99 2.96 2.31
CA LEU A 90 -10.98 3.27 3.31
C LEU A 90 -9.73 2.50 2.99
N PHE A 91 -8.63 3.21 2.77
CA PHE A 91 -7.31 2.62 2.61
C PHE A 91 -6.42 2.90 3.81
N ARG A 92 -5.50 1.97 4.06
CA ARG A 92 -4.34 2.18 4.93
C ARG A 92 -3.08 2.21 4.07
N VAL A 93 -2.18 3.16 4.32
CA VAL A 93 -0.88 3.28 3.66
C VAL A 93 0.23 3.10 4.68
N ASP A 94 0.85 1.94 4.70
CA ASP A 94 1.99 1.68 5.59
C ASP A 94 3.27 2.10 4.89
N THR A 95 4.08 2.91 5.55
CA THR A 95 5.33 3.45 4.99
C THR A 95 6.54 2.80 5.65
N TYR A 96 7.52 2.45 4.82
CA TYR A 96 8.78 1.85 5.23
C TYR A 96 9.94 2.62 4.60
N ASP A 97 11.16 2.20 4.88
CA ASP A 97 12.34 2.90 4.38
C ASP A 97 12.40 2.85 2.85
N ARG A 98 12.19 1.66 2.26
CA ARG A 98 12.42 1.45 0.81
C ARG A 98 11.16 1.29 -0.03
N HIS A 99 10.01 1.13 0.61
CA HIS A 99 8.74 0.91 -0.05
C HIS A 99 7.57 1.46 0.78
N LEU A 100 6.40 1.46 0.18
CA LEU A 100 5.14 1.67 0.89
C LEU A 100 4.12 0.65 0.42
N SER A 101 3.15 0.34 1.29
CA SER A 101 2.09 -0.63 1.02
C SER A 101 0.73 0.06 1.14
N VAL A 102 -0.17 -0.21 0.20
CA VAL A 102 -1.53 0.33 0.15
C VAL A 102 -2.51 -0.82 0.31
N HIS A 103 -3.34 -0.74 1.35
CA HIS A 103 -4.29 -1.77 1.74
C HIS A 103 -5.70 -1.25 1.66
N LEU A 104 -6.58 -1.90 0.92
CA LEU A 104 -8.01 -1.63 1.02
C LEU A 104 -8.55 -2.27 2.32
N ILE A 105 -9.08 -1.45 3.22
CA ILE A 105 -9.57 -1.87 4.54
C ILE A 105 -11.09 -1.99 4.56
N LYS A 106 -11.77 -1.13 3.79
CA LYS A 106 -13.23 -1.09 3.73
C LYS A 106 -13.69 -0.58 2.36
N ALA A 107 -14.77 -1.14 1.86
CA ALA A 107 -15.49 -0.62 0.70
C ALA A 107 -16.99 -0.61 0.99
N GLU A 108 -17.66 0.51 0.71
CA GLU A 108 -19.09 0.74 0.93
C GLU A 108 -19.74 1.32 -0.31
N GLY A 109 -21.04 1.04 -0.45
CA GLY A 109 -21.84 1.48 -1.61
C GLY A 109 -21.48 0.80 -2.92
N VAL A 110 -20.75 -0.31 -2.87
CA VAL A 110 -20.39 -1.08 -4.05
C VAL A 110 -21.59 -1.89 -4.53
N ASP A 111 -22.18 -1.45 -5.63
CA ASP A 111 -23.30 -2.11 -6.31
C ASP A 111 -22.86 -2.79 -7.62
N ASP A 112 -23.82 -3.36 -8.35
CA ASP A 112 -23.56 -4.05 -9.62
C ASP A 112 -23.15 -3.08 -10.76
N LEU A 113 -23.30 -1.76 -10.59
CA LEU A 113 -22.90 -0.76 -11.58
C LEU A 113 -21.42 -0.39 -11.46
N VAL A 114 -20.83 -0.57 -10.27
CA VAL A 114 -19.39 -0.36 -10.03
C VAL A 114 -18.59 -1.47 -10.70
N THR A 115 -17.88 -1.11 -11.77
CA THR A 115 -17.10 -2.07 -12.55
C THR A 115 -15.69 -2.20 -12.00
N GLU A 116 -15.02 -1.07 -11.74
CA GLU A 116 -13.62 -1.03 -11.32
C GLU A 116 -13.35 0.16 -10.39
N LEU A 117 -12.46 -0.06 -9.42
CA LEU A 117 -11.74 1.00 -8.70
C LEU A 117 -10.28 0.94 -9.14
N GLU A 118 -9.68 2.09 -9.38
CA GLU A 118 -8.31 2.19 -9.86
C GLU A 118 -7.51 3.20 -9.06
N PHE A 119 -6.31 2.79 -8.65
CA PHE A 119 -5.25 3.72 -8.31
C PHE A 119 -4.34 3.88 -9.53
N ARG A 120 -4.21 5.12 -10.02
CA ARG A 120 -3.36 5.45 -11.15
C ARG A 120 -2.23 6.35 -10.71
N LEU A 121 -1.03 6.06 -11.19
CA LEU A 121 0.17 6.80 -10.86
C LEU A 121 1.03 6.98 -12.10
N SER A 122 1.29 8.23 -12.44
CA SER A 122 2.12 8.61 -13.57
C SER A 122 3.33 9.36 -13.05
N THR A 123 4.51 8.82 -13.31
CA THR A 123 5.79 9.39 -12.89
C THR A 123 6.85 9.11 -13.94
N SER A 124 7.90 9.93 -13.97
CA SER A 124 9.10 9.63 -14.75
C SER A 124 10.04 8.63 -14.07
N ALA A 125 9.81 8.29 -12.80
CA ALA A 125 10.59 7.27 -12.09
C ALA A 125 10.24 5.86 -12.58
N LYS A 126 11.21 4.95 -12.52
CA LYS A 126 10.97 3.52 -12.78
C LYS A 126 10.38 2.90 -11.52
N LEU A 127 9.09 2.59 -11.55
CA LEU A 127 8.37 2.05 -10.41
C LEU A 127 8.28 0.54 -10.46
N GLY A 128 8.51 -0.06 -9.31
CA GLY A 128 8.16 -1.44 -9.03
C GLY A 128 6.85 -1.51 -8.26
N VAL A 129 6.11 -2.60 -8.47
CA VAL A 129 4.83 -2.82 -7.81
C VAL A 129 4.62 -4.30 -7.57
N VAL A 130 4.23 -4.65 -6.35
CA VAL A 130 3.92 -6.03 -5.95
C VAL A 130 2.45 -6.11 -5.55
N PRO A 131 1.56 -6.73 -6.36
CA PRO A 131 0.24 -7.10 -5.89
C PRO A 131 0.38 -8.21 -4.83
N MET A 132 -0.18 -8.01 -3.64
CA MET A 132 -0.02 -8.96 -2.54
C MET A 132 -1.08 -10.06 -2.52
N ASP A 133 -2.13 -9.88 -3.31
CA ASP A 133 -3.19 -10.85 -3.50
C ASP A 133 -3.81 -10.67 -4.89
N ARG A 134 -4.72 -11.59 -5.23
CA ARG A 134 -5.38 -11.66 -6.54
C ARG A 134 -6.44 -10.58 -6.77
N MET A 135 -6.79 -9.78 -5.76
CA MET A 135 -7.86 -8.78 -5.87
C MET A 135 -7.38 -7.51 -6.59
N VAL A 136 -6.06 -7.29 -6.66
CA VAL A 136 -5.45 -6.18 -7.39
C VAL A 136 -4.77 -6.70 -8.65
N ARG A 137 -5.23 -6.22 -9.80
CA ARG A 137 -4.54 -6.37 -11.07
C ARG A 137 -3.63 -5.17 -11.31
N VAL A 138 -2.38 -5.42 -11.64
CA VAL A 138 -1.43 -4.38 -12.00
C VAL A 138 -1.27 -4.32 -13.51
N SER A 139 -1.23 -3.13 -14.08
CA SER A 139 -0.80 -2.92 -15.46
C SER A 139 -0.06 -1.60 -15.65
N PHE A 140 0.77 -1.52 -16.69
CA PHE A 140 1.41 -0.29 -17.13
C PHE A 140 0.85 0.10 -18.50
N ARG A 141 0.10 1.19 -18.59
CA ARG A 141 -0.45 1.70 -19.85
C ARG A 141 0.08 3.10 -20.12
N LYS A 142 0.69 3.32 -21.28
CA LYS A 142 1.26 4.63 -21.68
C LYS A 142 2.15 5.28 -20.59
N LYS A 143 3.02 4.47 -19.95
CA LYS A 143 3.89 4.89 -18.82
C LYS A 143 3.15 5.35 -17.55
N GLN A 144 1.89 4.96 -17.38
CA GLN A 144 1.13 5.11 -16.16
C GLN A 144 0.94 3.74 -15.52
N LEU A 145 1.30 3.64 -14.24
CA LEU A 145 0.95 2.51 -13.39
C LEU A 145 -0.55 2.55 -13.08
N GLN A 146 -1.21 1.41 -13.19
CA GLN A 146 -2.60 1.22 -12.82
C GLN A 146 -2.72 -0.01 -11.92
N CYS A 147 -3.20 0.20 -10.70
CA CYS A 147 -3.60 -0.86 -9.77
C CYS A 147 -5.13 -0.89 -9.74
N THR A 148 -5.71 -1.93 -10.34
CA THR A 148 -7.15 -2.05 -10.56
C THR A 148 -7.72 -3.12 -9.64
N TRP A 149 -8.69 -2.74 -8.81
CA TRP A 149 -9.61 -3.67 -8.16
C TRP A 149 -10.75 -3.93 -9.14
N SER A 150 -10.55 -4.93 -10.00
CA SER A 150 -11.60 -5.37 -10.92
C SER A 150 -12.64 -6.18 -10.14
N TYR A 151 -13.91 -6.01 -10.52
CA TYR A 151 -15.03 -6.80 -9.98
C TYR A 151 -15.35 -6.55 -8.50
N LEU A 152 -15.45 -5.27 -8.14
CA LEU A 152 -15.95 -4.87 -6.82
C LEU A 152 -17.39 -5.36 -6.57
N GLY A 153 -18.16 -5.64 -7.62
CA GLY A 153 -19.54 -6.11 -7.52
C GLY A 153 -19.74 -7.28 -6.53
N PRO A 154 -20.86 -7.29 -5.77
CA PRO A 154 -21.11 -8.24 -4.68
C PRO A 154 -20.90 -9.70 -5.06
N TRP A 155 -21.20 -10.09 -6.30
CA TRP A 155 -21.09 -11.47 -6.77
C TRP A 155 -19.64 -11.97 -6.86
N VAL A 156 -18.70 -11.11 -7.23
CA VAL A 156 -17.32 -11.53 -7.46
C VAL A 156 -16.51 -11.46 -6.18
N TRP A 157 -16.69 -10.40 -5.38
CA TRP A 157 -16.14 -10.33 -4.03
C TRP A 157 -16.68 -11.46 -3.13
N LYS A 158 -17.98 -11.78 -3.21
CA LYS A 158 -18.54 -12.93 -2.47
C LYS A 158 -18.04 -14.28 -2.97
N LYS A 159 -17.64 -14.41 -4.24
CA LYS A 159 -17.14 -15.68 -4.79
C LYS A 159 -15.73 -16.01 -4.31
N TYR A 160 -14.90 -14.99 -4.09
CA TYR A 160 -13.50 -15.16 -3.70
C TYR A 160 -13.24 -15.04 -2.19
N HIS A 161 -14.31 -15.02 -1.39
CA HIS A 161 -14.48 -14.77 0.06
C HIS A 161 -13.43 -15.38 1.02
N ASP A 162 -12.15 -15.07 0.86
CA ASP A 162 -11.11 -15.27 1.88
C ASP A 162 -10.97 -14.05 2.82
N GLY A 163 -11.83 -13.04 2.62
CA GLY A 163 -11.85 -11.79 3.40
C GLY A 163 -10.84 -10.74 2.94
N ARG A 164 -10.08 -10.98 1.86
CA ARG A 164 -9.13 -10.01 1.32
C ARG A 164 -9.83 -8.99 0.43
N LEU A 165 -9.54 -7.72 0.63
CA LEU A 165 -10.11 -6.62 -0.17
C LEU A 165 -9.15 -6.09 -1.25
N GLY A 166 -7.88 -6.48 -1.19
CA GLY A 166 -6.87 -6.15 -2.19
C GLY A 166 -5.83 -5.15 -1.71
N ASN A 167 -4.57 -5.52 -1.91
CA ASN A 167 -3.41 -4.75 -1.46
C ASN A 167 -2.29 -4.79 -2.49
N PHE A 168 -1.45 -3.75 -2.51
CA PHE A 168 -0.22 -3.72 -3.30
C PHE A 168 0.84 -2.88 -2.60
N ALA A 169 2.11 -3.10 -2.95
CA ALA A 169 3.22 -2.27 -2.52
C ALA A 169 3.89 -1.59 -3.72
N LEU A 170 4.47 -0.41 -3.47
CA LEU A 170 5.25 0.36 -4.43
C LEU A 170 6.69 0.51 -3.95
N TYR A 171 7.64 0.39 -4.87
CA TYR A 171 9.07 0.55 -4.60
C TYR A 171 9.82 1.19 -5.78
N ASP A 172 11.05 1.65 -5.53
CA ASP A 172 11.95 2.19 -6.55
C ASP A 172 12.61 1.05 -7.34
N ASP A 173 12.12 0.76 -8.55
CA ASP A 173 12.69 -0.23 -9.47
C ASP A 173 13.78 0.38 -10.38
N GLY A 174 14.14 1.63 -10.14
CA GLY A 174 15.31 2.28 -10.73
C GLY A 174 16.57 2.18 -9.89
N ALA A 175 16.50 1.60 -8.68
CA ALA A 175 17.65 1.36 -7.82
C ALA A 175 18.55 0.22 -8.37
N PRO A 176 19.82 0.13 -7.93
CA PRO A 176 20.66 -1.04 -8.23
C PRO A 176 20.01 -2.36 -7.83
N ASP A 177 20.25 -3.45 -8.57
CA ASP A 177 19.57 -4.73 -8.38
C ASP A 177 19.64 -5.24 -6.92
N ASN A 178 20.81 -5.15 -6.28
CA ASN A 178 20.98 -5.56 -4.88
C ASN A 178 20.14 -4.72 -3.90
N GLU A 179 19.83 -3.47 -4.23
CA GLU A 179 18.90 -2.64 -3.44
C GLU A 179 17.45 -3.00 -3.71
N VAL A 180 17.11 -3.37 -4.95
CA VAL A 180 15.78 -3.90 -5.30
C VAL A 180 15.53 -5.21 -4.57
N ASP A 181 16.47 -6.15 -4.60
CA ASP A 181 16.37 -7.43 -3.89
C ASP A 181 16.18 -7.22 -2.38
N ARG A 182 16.96 -6.30 -1.80
CA ARG A 182 16.80 -5.94 -0.39
C ARG A 182 15.42 -5.34 -0.09
N THR A 183 14.89 -4.52 -1.00
CA THR A 183 13.56 -3.92 -0.87
C THR A 183 12.46 -4.97 -0.92
N LEU A 184 12.57 -5.93 -1.85
CA LEU A 184 11.63 -7.05 -1.96
C LEU A 184 11.71 -7.98 -0.75
N ALA A 185 12.90 -8.22 -0.21
CA ALA A 185 13.08 -8.99 1.01
C ALA A 185 12.49 -8.26 2.23
N GLU A 186 12.66 -6.94 2.35
CA GLU A 186 12.03 -6.12 3.38
C GLU A 186 10.50 -6.19 3.29
N LEU A 187 9.95 -5.96 2.10
CA LEU A 187 8.52 -6.08 1.82
C LEU A 187 8.00 -7.46 2.25
N TRP A 188 8.71 -8.54 1.88
CA TRP A 188 8.31 -9.89 2.25
C TRP A 188 8.38 -10.16 3.76
N ALA A 189 9.36 -9.58 4.46
CA ALA A 189 9.48 -9.67 5.91
C ALA A 189 8.33 -8.95 6.65
N GLN A 190 7.99 -7.73 6.21
CA GLN A 190 7.02 -6.88 6.88
C GLN A 190 5.58 -7.28 6.57
N GLU A 191 5.28 -7.62 5.32
CA GLU A 191 3.91 -7.87 4.87
C GLU A 191 3.44 -9.27 5.28
N LYS A 192 2.46 -9.31 6.18
CA LYS A 192 1.92 -10.56 6.74
C LYS A 192 0.96 -11.28 5.78
N SER A 193 0.43 -10.57 4.79
CA SER A 193 -0.47 -11.13 3.76
C SER A 193 0.26 -12.04 2.77
N LEU A 194 1.57 -11.86 2.62
CA LEU A 194 2.39 -12.63 1.69
C LEU A 194 2.65 -14.05 2.22
N PRO A 195 2.67 -15.07 1.34
CA PRO A 195 3.02 -16.43 1.72
C PRO A 195 4.43 -16.49 2.30
N ARG A 196 4.61 -17.18 3.43
CA ARG A 196 5.89 -17.28 4.13
C ARG A 196 6.40 -18.72 4.11
N PRO A 197 7.53 -19.04 3.46
CA PRO A 197 8.23 -20.30 3.67
C PRO A 197 8.50 -20.59 5.16
N ALA A 198 8.75 -21.85 5.49
CA ALA A 198 9.03 -22.27 6.87
C ALA A 198 10.47 -21.89 7.29
N VAL A 199 10.81 -20.60 7.20
CA VAL A 199 12.10 -20.03 7.57
C VAL A 199 11.88 -19.04 8.70
N THR A 200 12.74 -19.10 9.71
CA THR A 200 12.71 -18.16 10.84
C THR A 200 14.14 -17.78 11.23
N PRO A 201 14.40 -16.52 11.60
CA PRO A 201 13.45 -15.40 11.67
C PRO A 201 13.09 -14.80 10.30
N TRP A 202 11.97 -14.08 10.24
CA TRP A 202 11.53 -13.33 9.06
C TRP A 202 12.21 -11.96 9.00
N THR A 203 13.51 -11.96 8.72
CA THR A 203 14.30 -10.73 8.48
C THR A 203 14.74 -10.65 7.02
N PRO A 204 14.98 -9.44 6.48
CA PRO A 204 15.44 -9.29 5.10
C PRO A 204 16.70 -10.13 4.80
N GLU A 205 17.67 -10.13 5.71
CA GLU A 205 18.93 -10.86 5.58
C GLU A 205 18.70 -12.37 5.50
N ARG A 206 17.77 -12.92 6.31
CA ARG A 206 17.48 -14.36 6.29
C ARG A 206 16.68 -14.76 5.05
N ILE A 207 15.79 -13.89 4.56
CA ILE A 207 15.04 -14.11 3.32
C ILE A 207 16.01 -14.18 2.14
N LEU A 208 16.95 -13.24 2.03
CA LEU A 208 17.96 -13.24 0.96
C LEU A 208 18.80 -14.53 1.00
N GLN A 209 19.28 -14.93 2.17
CA GLN A 209 19.99 -16.22 2.32
C GLN A 209 19.15 -17.42 1.89
N TRP A 210 17.86 -17.42 2.23
CA TRP A 210 16.96 -18.50 1.82
C TRP A 210 16.76 -18.54 0.30
N VAL A 211 16.66 -17.38 -0.36
CA VAL A 211 16.60 -17.30 -1.83
C VAL A 211 17.89 -17.89 -2.43
N ASP A 212 19.07 -17.52 -1.94
CA ASP A 212 20.35 -18.08 -2.40
C ASP A 212 20.44 -19.61 -2.20
N GLU A 213 19.97 -20.10 -1.05
CA GLU A 213 19.88 -21.54 -0.75
C GLU A 213 18.93 -22.26 -1.72
N PHE A 214 17.78 -21.65 -2.00
CA PHE A 214 16.77 -22.18 -2.90
C PHE A 214 17.28 -22.24 -4.34
N GLU A 215 17.87 -21.15 -4.84
CA GLU A 215 18.44 -21.08 -6.19
C GLU A 215 19.55 -22.12 -6.37
N ARG A 216 20.47 -22.26 -5.42
CA ARG A 216 21.52 -23.28 -5.49
C ARG A 216 20.98 -24.72 -5.48
N LYS A 217 19.87 -24.96 -4.78
CA LYS A 217 19.23 -26.28 -4.72
C LYS A 217 18.49 -26.65 -6.01
N PHE A 218 17.89 -25.66 -6.68
CA PHE A 218 16.98 -25.89 -7.81
C PHE A 218 17.49 -25.39 -9.16
N THR A 219 18.66 -24.74 -9.21
CA THR A 219 19.35 -24.46 -10.47
C THR A 219 19.94 -25.77 -11.01
N PRO A 220 19.52 -26.22 -12.21
CA PRO A 220 20.09 -27.42 -12.82
C PRO A 220 21.60 -27.25 -12.96
N ALA A 221 22.37 -28.29 -12.63
CA ALA A 221 23.78 -28.32 -12.99
C ALA A 221 23.88 -28.16 -14.51
N LYS A 222 24.44 -27.02 -14.98
CA LYS A 222 24.86 -26.91 -16.38
C LYS A 222 25.91 -28.00 -16.59
N ASN A 223 25.60 -28.95 -17.48
CA ASN A 223 26.41 -30.08 -17.95
C ASN A 223 26.09 -31.44 -17.33
N THR A 224 25.11 -32.12 -17.92
CA THR A 224 25.30 -33.54 -18.24
C THR A 224 25.22 -33.64 -19.75
N THR A 225 26.38 -33.50 -20.41
CA THR A 225 26.54 -33.85 -21.81
C THR A 225 26.22 -35.33 -21.92
N PHE A 226 25.10 -35.69 -22.53
CA PHE A 226 24.88 -37.06 -22.98
C PHE A 226 25.83 -37.27 -24.17
N THR A 227 27.01 -37.82 -23.89
CA THR A 227 27.87 -38.46 -24.89
C THR A 227 27.36 -39.86 -25.17
#